data_AF-A0A3C1SP39-F1
#
_entry.id   AF-A0A3C1SP39-F1
#
_cell.length_a   1.000
_cell.length_b   1.000
_cell.length_c   1.000
_cell.angle_alpha   90.00
_cell.angle_beta   90.00
_cell.angle_gamma   90.00
#
_symmetry.space_group_name_H-M   'P 1'
#
loop_
_entity.id
_entity.type
_entity.pdbx_description
1 polymer ?
#
loop_
_entity_poly.entity_id
_entity_poly.type
_entity_poly.pdbx_seq_one_letter_code
_entity_poly.pdbx_strand_id
1 'polypeptide(L)'
;MKLGVFKDSLAPALAAADAVVLYQAPDLGWDLGSVAAALGSRAQICPTLDATLAAVQRRVEPGAHVLVMSNGGFGGIHERLLQGLRADASG
;
A
#
# COMPACT_ATOMS: atom_id res chain seq x y z
N MET A 1 -3.36 -15.39 -4.97
CA MET A 1 -2.13 -15.55 -5.78
C MET A 1 -1.16 -16.49 -5.06
N LYS A 2 -0.44 -17.39 -5.74
CA LYS A 2 0.65 -18.18 -5.11
C LYS A 2 1.82 -17.25 -4.81
N LEU A 3 2.10 -17.02 -3.51
CA LEU A 3 2.90 -15.91 -2.98
C LEU A 3 4.38 -15.85 -3.40
N GLY A 4 4.99 -16.96 -3.83
CA GLY A 4 6.44 -17.00 -4.09
C GLY A 4 6.89 -16.59 -5.50
N VAL A 5 5.99 -16.58 -6.49
CA VAL A 5 6.38 -16.45 -7.91
C VAL A 5 6.50 -14.99 -8.35
N PHE A 6 5.82 -14.06 -7.68
CA PHE A 6 5.73 -12.66 -8.12
C PHE A 6 6.65 -11.70 -7.38
N LYS A 7 7.51 -12.17 -6.47
CA LYS A 7 8.42 -11.32 -5.69
C LYS A 7 9.26 -10.42 -6.62
N ASP A 8 9.86 -11.03 -7.63
CA ASP A 8 10.77 -10.34 -8.56
C ASP A 8 10.02 -9.49 -9.60
N SER A 9 8.75 -9.81 -9.86
CA SER A 9 7.90 -9.04 -10.79
C SER A 9 7.16 -7.86 -10.13
N LEU A 10 7.09 -7.84 -8.79
CA LEU A 10 6.27 -6.86 -8.08
C LEU A 10 6.82 -5.44 -8.22
N ALA A 11 8.13 -5.23 -8.03
CA ALA A 11 8.73 -3.91 -8.19
C ALA A 11 8.57 -3.34 -9.62
N PRO A 12 8.84 -4.10 -10.70
CA PRO A 12 8.55 -3.65 -12.06
C PRO A 12 7.08 -3.28 -12.29
N ALA A 13 6.14 -4.07 -11.75
CA ALA A 13 4.70 -3.78 -11.91
C ALA A 13 4.26 -2.49 -11.21
N LEU A 14 4.98 -2.06 -10.17
CA LEU A 14 4.69 -0.86 -9.40
C LEU A 14 5.50 0.36 -9.85
N ALA A 15 6.39 0.20 -10.85
CA ALA A 15 7.35 1.23 -11.24
C ALA A 15 6.72 2.52 -11.80
N ALA A 16 5.46 2.47 -12.26
CA ALA A 16 4.74 3.63 -12.77
C ALA A 16 4.07 4.48 -11.69
N ALA A 17 4.02 4.01 -10.43
CA ALA A 17 3.40 4.76 -9.34
C ALA A 17 4.34 5.86 -8.80
N ASP A 18 3.75 7.01 -8.46
CA ASP A 18 4.46 8.12 -7.81
C ASP A 18 4.87 7.77 -6.37
N ALA A 19 4.00 7.03 -5.67
CA ALA A 19 4.23 6.52 -4.33
C ALA A 19 3.63 5.12 -4.16
N VAL A 20 4.28 4.28 -3.36
CA VAL A 20 3.89 2.90 -3.09
C VAL A 20 3.89 2.66 -1.58
N VAL A 21 2.75 2.25 -1.03
CA VAL A 21 2.64 1.82 0.37
C VAL A 21 2.45 0.30 0.39
N LEU A 22 3.40 -0.40 0.99
CA LEU A 22 3.44 -1.86 1.06
C LEU A 22 3.09 -2.31 2.48
N TYR A 23 2.09 -3.19 2.62
CA TYR A 23 1.75 -3.79 3.91
C TYR A 23 2.52 -5.11 4.11
N GLN A 24 3.38 -5.16 5.12
CA GLN A 24 4.07 -6.38 5.54
C GLN A 24 3.11 -7.23 6.40
N ALA A 25 2.26 -8.01 5.73
CA ALA A 25 1.31 -8.88 6.42
C ALA A 25 2.06 -9.96 7.25
N PRO A 26 1.62 -10.27 8.47
CA PRO A 26 2.25 -11.28 9.31
C PRO A 26 2.32 -12.67 8.65
N ASP A 27 1.35 -12.98 7.79
CA ASP A 27 1.20 -14.24 7.07
C ASP A 27 1.79 -14.22 5.65
N LEU A 28 2.45 -13.11 5.24
CA LEU A 28 3.03 -12.98 3.90
C LEU A 28 4.13 -14.03 3.65
N GLY A 29 4.83 -14.50 4.69
CA GLY A 29 5.84 -15.55 4.57
C GLY A 29 7.13 -15.16 3.82
N TRP A 30 7.27 -13.90 3.40
CA TRP A 30 8.48 -13.34 2.82
C TRP A 30 8.58 -11.82 3.07
N ASP A 31 9.77 -11.27 2.88
CA ASP A 31 10.12 -9.88 3.20
C ASP A 31 10.00 -8.93 1.98
N LEU A 32 9.25 -7.84 2.15
CA LEU A 32 9.03 -6.81 1.13
C LEU A 32 10.21 -5.84 0.96
N GLY A 33 11.24 -5.93 1.80
CA GLY A 33 12.41 -5.04 1.78
C GLY A 33 13.10 -5.00 0.42
N SER A 34 13.24 -6.15 -0.25
CA SER A 34 13.77 -6.21 -1.62
C SER A 34 12.95 -5.42 -2.65
N VAL A 35 11.62 -5.41 -2.52
CA VAL A 35 10.72 -4.65 -3.41
C VAL A 35 10.82 -3.15 -3.10
N ALA A 36 10.85 -2.79 -1.81
CA ALA A 36 11.02 -1.41 -1.40
C ALA A 36 12.38 -0.84 -1.83
N ALA A 37 13.45 -1.62 -1.71
CA ALA A 37 14.78 -1.23 -2.16
C ALA A 37 14.82 -0.95 -3.67
N ALA A 38 14.15 -1.78 -4.49
CA ALA A 38 14.07 -1.58 -5.94
C ALA A 38 13.24 -0.34 -6.34
N LEU A 39 12.21 0.01 -5.55
CA LEU A 39 11.37 1.19 -5.79
C LEU A 39 11.96 2.49 -5.22
N GLY A 40 12.92 2.38 -4.30
CA GLY A 40 13.64 3.49 -3.69
C GLY A 40 12.75 4.32 -2.75
N SER A 41 12.96 5.64 -2.75
CA SER A 41 12.24 6.59 -1.89
C SER A 41 10.72 6.64 -2.10
N ARG A 42 10.22 6.05 -3.19
CA ARG A 42 8.79 5.96 -3.50
C ARG A 42 8.07 4.93 -2.64
N ALA A 43 8.78 3.93 -2.11
CA ALA A 43 8.18 2.85 -1.35
C ALA A 43 8.29 3.07 0.16
N GLN A 44 7.19 2.79 0.86
CA GLN A 44 7.15 2.70 2.32
C GLN A 44 6.55 1.36 2.73
N ILE A 45 7.26 0.62 3.58
CA ILE A 45 6.73 -0.60 4.20
C ILE A 45 6.05 -0.23 5.53
N CYS A 46 4.84 -0.74 5.73
CA CYS A 46 4.04 -0.56 6.93
C CYS A 46 3.78 -1.91 7.60
N PRO A 47 3.98 -2.05 8.93
CA PRO A 47 3.80 -3.32 9.64
C PRO A 47 2.33 -3.58 10.03
N THR A 48 1.46 -2.58 9.95
CA THR A 48 0.04 -2.68 10.31
C THR A 48 -0.85 -2.05 9.26
N LEU A 49 -2.12 -2.48 9.20
CA LEU A 49 -3.12 -1.85 8.34
C LEU A 49 -3.35 -0.38 8.73
N ASP A 50 -3.30 -0.06 10.01
CA ASP A 50 -3.48 1.32 10.49
C ASP A 50 -2.34 2.22 10.03
N ALA A 51 -1.09 1.74 10.10
CA ALA A 51 0.06 2.44 9.56
C ALA A 51 -0.02 2.59 8.03
N THR A 52 -0.56 1.58 7.35
CA THR A 52 -0.80 1.60 5.89
C THR A 52 -1.82 2.69 5.53
N LEU A 53 -2.96 2.72 6.21
CA LEU A 53 -4.00 3.73 6.02
C LEU A 53 -3.49 5.14 6.29
N ALA A 54 -2.82 5.36 7.41
CA ALA A 54 -2.26 6.66 7.76
C ALA A 54 -1.18 7.11 6.75
N ALA A 55 -0.39 6.18 6.22
CA ALA A 55 0.60 6.48 5.19
C ALA A 55 -0.03 6.87 3.85
N VAL A 56 -1.16 6.26 3.49
CA VAL A 56 -1.94 6.65 2.30
C VAL A 56 -2.56 8.03 2.51
N GLN A 57 -3.29 8.24 3.61
CA GLN A 57 -3.98 9.51 3.90
C GLN A 57 -3.04 10.73 3.84
N ARG A 58 -1.83 10.63 4.42
CA ARG A 58 -0.83 11.71 4.36
C ARG A 58 -0.31 12.06 2.95
N ARG A 59 -0.62 11.25 1.94
CA ARG A 59 -0.17 11.43 0.55
C ARG A 59 -1.31 11.77 -0.40
N VAL A 60 -2.56 11.61 0.04
CA VAL A 60 -3.72 11.85 -0.81
C VAL A 60 -4.03 13.33 -0.78
N GLU A 61 -3.87 13.96 -1.93
CA GLU A 61 -4.29 15.33 -2.19
C GLU A 61 -5.50 15.34 -3.15
N PRO A 62 -6.28 16.43 -3.22
CA PRO A 62 -7.32 16.57 -4.23
C PRO A 62 -6.81 16.30 -5.65
N GLY A 63 -7.48 15.40 -6.37
CA GLY A 63 -7.07 14.97 -7.71
C GLY A 63 -6.12 13.76 -7.74
N ALA A 64 -5.69 13.25 -6.58
CA ALA A 64 -4.90 12.01 -6.52
C ALA A 64 -5.74 10.77 -6.89
N HIS A 65 -5.07 9.79 -7.49
CA HIS A 65 -5.64 8.47 -7.76
C HIS A 65 -5.02 7.44 -6.82
N VAL A 66 -5.86 6.70 -6.09
CA VAL A 66 -5.43 5.62 -5.20
C VAL A 66 -5.87 4.28 -5.76
N LEU A 67 -4.91 3.41 -6.09
CA LEU A 67 -5.14 2.02 -6.46
C LEU A 67 -4.83 1.12 -5.27
N VAL A 68 -5.85 0.41 -4.79
CA VAL A 68 -5.69 -0.61 -3.75
C VAL A 68 -5.62 -1.99 -4.42
N MET A 69 -4.51 -2.71 -4.21
CA MET A 69 -4.30 -4.07 -4.73
C MET A 69 -4.28 -5.06 -3.56
N SER A 70 -5.26 -5.97 -3.51
CA SER A 70 -5.34 -7.01 -2.48
C SER A 70 -5.88 -8.31 -3.06
N ASN A 71 -5.43 -9.44 -2.53
CA ASN A 71 -5.94 -10.78 -2.84
C ASN A 71 -7.14 -11.20 -1.97
N GLY A 72 -7.59 -10.35 -1.04
CA GLY A 72 -8.71 -10.61 -0.13
C GLY A 72 -9.26 -9.34 0.50
N GLY A 73 -10.01 -9.47 1.60
CA GLY A 73 -10.72 -8.35 2.21
C GLY A 73 -9.85 -7.22 2.79
N PHE A 74 -8.54 -7.46 2.99
CA PHE A 74 -7.55 -6.46 3.41
C PHE A 74 -7.96 -5.66 4.66
N GLY A 75 -8.69 -6.28 5.59
CA GLY A 75 -9.25 -5.62 6.77
C GLY A 75 -10.20 -4.45 6.48
N GLY A 76 -10.93 -4.49 5.35
CA GLY A 76 -11.87 -3.45 4.95
C GLY A 76 -11.19 -2.14 4.56
N ILE A 77 -9.97 -2.20 4.01
CA ILE A 77 -9.17 -0.99 3.75
C ILE A 77 -9.91 0.02 2.86
N HIS A 78 -10.76 -0.45 1.96
CA HIS A 78 -11.50 0.39 1.03
C HIS A 78 -12.47 1.31 1.78
N GLU A 79 -13.34 0.75 2.64
CA GLU A 79 -14.26 1.56 3.44
C GLU A 79 -13.51 2.44 4.43
N ARG A 80 -12.49 1.90 5.10
CA ARG A 80 -11.70 2.62 6.11
C ARG A 80 -10.96 3.82 5.53
N LEU A 81 -10.39 3.68 4.33
CA LEU A 81 -9.71 4.77 3.64
C LEU A 81 -10.72 5.87 3.27
N LEU A 82 -11.86 5.51 2.68
CA LEU A 82 -12.90 6.48 2.32
C LEU A 82 -13.45 7.22 3.53
N GLN A 83 -13.65 6.52 4.66
CA GLN A 83 -14.08 7.15 5.91
C GLN A 83 -13.07 8.17 6.41
N GLY A 84 -11.78 7.82 6.44
CA GLY A 84 -10.73 8.75 6.90
C GLY A 84 -10.60 9.98 5.98
N LEU A 85 -10.58 9.79 4.67
CA LEU A 85 -10.49 10.91 3.72
C LEU A 85 -11.69 11.87 3.81
N ARG A 86 -12.89 11.35 4.09
CA ARG A 86 -14.09 12.18 4.32
C ARG A 86 -14.02 12.95 5.62
N ALA A 87 -13.48 12.34 6.68
CA ALA A 87 -13.30 13.00 7.96
C ALA A 87 -12.30 14.16 7.85
N ASP A 88 -11.18 13.95 7.14
CA ASP A 88 -10.15 14.98 6.91
C ASP A 88 -10.69 16.16 6.08
N ALA A 89 -11.56 15.90 5.10
CA ALA A 89 -12.19 16.96 4.29
C ALA A 89 -13.28 17.77 5.02
N SER A 90 -13.70 17.33 6.21
CA SER A 90 -14.76 17.96 7.01
C SER A 90 -14.23 18.80 8.18
N GLY A 91 -12.90 18.88 8.35
CA GLY A 91 -12.20 19.74 9.31
C GLY A 91 -11.61 20.96 8.65
#